data_AF-A0A9X3EJU6-F1
#
_entry.id   AF-A0A9X3EJU6-F1
#
_cell.length_a   1.000
_cell.length_b   1.000
_cell.length_c   1.000
_cell.angle_alpha   90.00
_cell.angle_beta   90.00
_cell.angle_gamma   90.00
#
_symmetry.space_group_name_H-M   'P 1'
#
loop_
_entity.id
_entity.type
_entity.pdbx_description
1 polymer ?
#
loop_
_entity_poly.entity_id
_entity_poly.type
_entity_poly.pdbx_seq_one_letter_code
_entity_poly.pdbx_strand_id
1 'polypeptide(L)'
;MIGDLSAAANVLLVASAQVVVRDCLIATPPGVAAISRAWGGLHIAGFCHDVLVERCEIREGLGHGITLGSVRRVPAAGGPSSTPPTTPPDNSSAVDPGGDCPGVGGGLSDFDAGDQASVRLLADLGPSDVRIYNNRIHKMGSSGISVLGFFPEEEGRVVQQIAVSSLVIADNVIENNYAHPSERAPDEGLRAVVAFGGIVLADVERLRIHDNKVWNNGGDHRHPVCGIYVLHGENLVIENNDIRGNGPRVADDGGQSGHRAGIALQQVGRRVTPGERPSSFTVEAESGLPAARVRGNVVAQPAGRALQIYGVGPMFVEGNVLVSEGLVGLSPDERRFAGHCVEIHNIGQSSELILLTSFPEFMTTFPRPALPRPISPEWTLHDGRVLFTGNQVRFSPVARAGLDVFSATRILSYGDVAVLGNQFFTNLAPDDGLLLHDTVVAGWSTRVTLNRWEDPPGRITRSGPHITTVSATTVGFMNVTSLNQATRCIHVYGLPENDDADSPIDDDNQVFDIEDCTAMPPLAELFGP
;
A
#
# COMPACT_ATOMS: atom_id res chain seq x y z
N MET A 1 36.34 -9.60 11.46
CA MET A 1 35.66 -9.31 10.20
C MET A 1 34.77 -8.12 10.52
N ILE A 2 35.19 -6.92 10.12
CA ILE A 2 34.57 -5.64 10.48
C ILE A 2 34.06 -5.08 9.16
N GLY A 3 32.75 -4.87 9.06
CA GLY A 3 32.15 -4.42 7.83
C GLY A 3 30.78 -3.82 8.10
N ASP A 4 30.42 -2.89 7.22
CA ASP A 4 29.12 -2.22 7.09
C ASP A 4 27.94 -3.22 7.17
N LEU A 5 26.70 -2.78 7.39
CA LEU A 5 25.53 -3.66 7.26
C LEU A 5 25.52 -4.36 5.88
N SER A 6 26.16 -3.75 4.87
CA SER A 6 26.43 -4.34 3.56
C SER A 6 27.41 -5.53 3.54
N ALA A 7 28.32 -5.65 4.52
CA ALA A 7 29.31 -6.71 4.62
C ALA A 7 28.81 -7.99 5.32
N ALA A 8 27.57 -7.98 5.81
CA ALA A 8 26.93 -9.14 6.43
C ALA A 8 26.06 -9.96 5.45
N ALA A 9 25.89 -9.48 4.22
CA ALA A 9 25.23 -10.22 3.15
C ALA A 9 26.14 -11.33 2.60
N ASN A 10 25.55 -12.40 2.05
CA ASN A 10 26.33 -13.48 1.45
C ASN A 10 26.95 -13.05 0.12
N VAL A 11 26.26 -12.16 -0.60
CA VAL A 11 26.73 -11.54 -1.83
C VAL A 11 26.46 -10.05 -1.77
N LEU A 12 27.46 -9.24 -2.08
CA LEU A 12 27.36 -7.79 -2.14
C LEU A 12 27.84 -7.30 -3.51
N LEU A 13 26.97 -6.59 -4.21
CA LEU A 13 27.29 -5.86 -5.44
C LEU A 13 27.34 -4.37 -5.09
N VAL A 14 28.47 -3.72 -5.37
CA VAL A 14 28.66 -2.28 -5.16
C VAL A 14 29.10 -1.64 -6.46
N ALA A 15 28.42 -0.57 -6.87
CA ALA A 15 28.75 0.22 -8.07
C ALA A 15 29.08 -0.66 -9.31
N SER A 16 28.33 -1.74 -9.47
CA SER A 16 28.60 -2.79 -10.46
C SER A 16 27.70 -2.64 -11.68
N ALA A 17 28.23 -2.96 -12.84
CA ALA A 17 27.55 -2.86 -14.13
C ALA A 17 27.48 -4.23 -14.82
N GLN A 18 26.37 -4.53 -15.48
CA GLN A 18 26.23 -5.73 -16.33
C GLN A 18 26.51 -7.04 -15.58
N VAL A 19 25.95 -7.14 -14.37
CA VAL A 19 26.17 -8.30 -13.50
C VAL A 19 25.05 -9.31 -13.69
N VAL A 20 25.42 -10.58 -13.85
CA VAL A 20 24.48 -11.70 -13.88
C VAL A 20 24.77 -12.63 -12.70
N VAL A 21 23.81 -12.78 -11.79
CA VAL A 21 23.80 -13.79 -10.74
C VAL A 21 22.76 -14.83 -11.13
N ARG A 22 23.21 -16.03 -11.45
CA ARG A 22 22.37 -17.03 -12.11
C ARG A 22 22.65 -18.43 -11.60
N ASP A 23 21.60 -19.24 -11.45
CA ASP A 23 21.72 -20.66 -11.10
C ASP A 23 22.54 -20.87 -9.79
N CYS A 24 22.42 -19.93 -8.84
CA CYS A 24 23.18 -19.91 -7.59
C CYS A 24 22.33 -20.33 -6.39
N LEU A 25 22.97 -20.98 -5.40
CA LEU A 25 22.42 -21.13 -4.05
C LEU A 25 23.07 -20.08 -3.13
N ILE A 26 22.28 -19.17 -2.59
CA ILE A 26 22.69 -18.16 -1.62
C ILE A 26 22.01 -18.51 -0.29
N ALA A 27 22.73 -19.23 0.57
CA ALA A 27 22.17 -19.74 1.82
C ALA A 27 22.99 -19.31 3.02
N THR A 28 22.31 -18.91 4.09
CA THR A 28 22.93 -18.55 5.37
C THR A 28 22.58 -19.63 6.40
N PRO A 29 23.43 -20.64 6.62
CA PRO A 29 23.07 -21.77 7.46
C PRO A 29 22.70 -21.31 8.88
N PRO A 30 21.71 -21.94 9.52
CA PRO A 30 21.33 -21.61 10.89
C PRO A 30 22.52 -21.76 11.84
N GLY A 31 22.67 -20.80 12.74
CA GLY A 31 23.71 -20.83 13.77
C GLY A 31 23.44 -21.86 14.85
N VAL A 32 24.36 -21.97 15.81
CA VAL A 32 24.14 -22.73 17.05
C VAL A 32 22.93 -22.13 17.78
N ALA A 33 21.94 -22.96 18.13
CA ALA A 33 20.61 -22.59 18.66
C ALA A 33 19.54 -22.14 17.63
N ALA A 34 19.66 -22.53 16.36
CA ALA A 34 18.63 -22.39 15.32
C ALA A 34 18.29 -20.95 14.87
N ILE A 35 19.07 -19.96 15.30
CA ILE A 35 19.01 -18.58 14.82
C ILE A 35 20.31 -18.32 14.05
N SER A 36 20.22 -17.93 12.77
CA SER A 36 21.39 -17.45 12.03
C SER A 36 21.93 -16.19 12.70
N ARG A 37 23.26 -16.04 12.82
CA ARG A 37 23.88 -14.78 13.30
C ARG A 37 24.38 -13.89 12.16
N ALA A 38 24.07 -14.25 10.91
CA ALA A 38 24.47 -13.47 9.74
C ALA A 38 23.23 -12.90 9.05
N TRP A 39 23.36 -11.68 8.52
CA TRP A 39 22.30 -11.00 7.78
C TRP A 39 21.87 -11.82 6.57
N GLY A 40 22.84 -12.32 5.78
CA GLY A 40 22.55 -13.23 4.66
C GLY A 40 22.03 -12.53 3.41
N GLY A 41 21.64 -13.33 2.42
CA GLY A 41 21.00 -12.84 1.18
C GLY A 41 21.96 -12.18 0.17
N LEU A 42 21.37 -11.49 -0.80
CA LEU A 42 22.04 -10.74 -1.87
C LEU A 42 21.76 -9.25 -1.71
N HIS A 43 22.80 -8.42 -1.66
CA HIS A 43 22.68 -6.97 -1.61
C HIS A 43 23.10 -6.35 -2.95
N ILE A 44 22.18 -5.64 -3.59
CA ILE A 44 22.44 -4.79 -4.76
C ILE A 44 22.47 -3.34 -4.27
N ALA A 45 23.67 -2.85 -3.95
CA ALA A 45 23.87 -1.53 -3.38
C ALA A 45 23.67 -0.42 -4.42
N GLY A 46 23.79 0.84 -3.97
CA GLY A 46 23.72 2.01 -4.84
C GLY A 46 24.72 1.97 -5.99
N PHE A 47 24.40 2.74 -7.03
CA PHE A 47 25.18 2.87 -8.27
C PHE A 47 25.29 1.59 -9.12
N CYS A 48 24.61 0.50 -8.77
CA CYS A 48 24.55 -0.67 -9.65
C CYS A 48 23.60 -0.42 -10.83
N HIS A 49 23.94 -0.93 -12.01
CA HIS A 49 23.08 -0.84 -13.20
C HIS A 49 23.16 -2.09 -14.08
N ASP A 50 22.06 -2.44 -14.75
CA ASP A 50 21.92 -3.66 -15.56
C ASP A 50 22.32 -4.93 -14.78
N VAL A 51 21.56 -5.20 -13.72
CA VAL A 51 21.77 -6.37 -12.87
C VAL A 51 20.67 -7.38 -13.12
N LEU A 52 21.05 -8.60 -13.45
CA LEU A 52 20.15 -9.74 -13.61
C LEU A 52 20.39 -10.77 -12.50
N VAL A 53 19.35 -11.07 -11.74
CA VAL A 53 19.31 -12.15 -10.75
C VAL A 53 18.27 -13.16 -11.19
N GLU A 54 18.69 -14.36 -11.57
CA GLU A 54 17.74 -15.37 -12.04
C GLU A 54 18.03 -16.80 -11.63
N ARG A 55 16.95 -17.59 -11.45
CA ARG A 55 17.06 -19.03 -11.11
C ARG A 55 17.94 -19.30 -9.88
N CYS A 56 17.99 -18.36 -8.96
CA CYS A 56 18.69 -18.53 -7.70
C CYS A 56 17.74 -19.07 -6.62
N GLU A 57 18.28 -19.88 -5.71
CA GLU A 57 17.64 -20.17 -4.43
C GLU A 57 18.32 -19.31 -3.35
N ILE A 58 17.56 -18.42 -2.73
CA ILE A 58 18.02 -17.56 -1.63
C ILE A 58 17.25 -17.94 -0.39
N ARG A 59 17.95 -18.36 0.67
CA ARG A 59 17.29 -18.81 1.89
C ARG A 59 18.08 -18.57 3.15
N GLU A 60 17.33 -18.39 4.24
CA GLU A 60 17.86 -18.24 5.60
C GLU A 60 18.79 -17.03 5.77
N GLY A 61 18.92 -16.55 7.01
CA GLY A 61 19.61 -15.30 7.34
C GLY A 61 18.67 -14.36 8.08
N LEU A 62 19.20 -13.40 8.82
CA LEU A 62 18.39 -12.47 9.61
C LEU A 62 17.82 -11.30 8.79
N GLY A 63 18.43 -11.00 7.65
CA GLY A 63 18.09 -9.87 6.79
C GLY A 63 17.07 -10.20 5.72
N HIS A 64 17.12 -9.42 4.64
CA HIS A 64 16.32 -9.63 3.45
C HIS A 64 16.93 -10.68 2.52
N GLY A 65 16.09 -11.34 1.72
CA GLY A 65 16.57 -12.23 0.66
C GLY A 65 17.36 -11.45 -0.39
N ILE A 66 16.75 -10.39 -0.92
CA ILE A 66 17.42 -9.41 -1.77
C ILE A 66 17.24 -8.00 -1.17
N THR A 67 18.35 -7.34 -0.86
CA THR A 67 18.39 -5.95 -0.40
C THR A 67 18.71 -5.02 -1.58
N LEU A 68 17.96 -3.93 -1.73
CA LEU A 68 18.15 -2.93 -2.77
C LEU A 68 18.60 -1.58 -2.19
N GLY A 69 19.60 -0.97 -2.83
CA GLY A 69 20.11 0.36 -2.49
C GLY A 69 21.01 0.40 -1.27
N SER A 70 21.58 1.56 -0.98
CA SER A 70 22.51 1.78 0.12
C SER A 70 22.29 3.14 0.77
N VAL A 71 22.94 3.34 1.90
CA VAL A 71 22.97 4.62 2.60
C VAL A 71 24.41 5.04 2.84
N ARG A 72 24.63 6.35 2.86
CA ARG A 72 25.90 6.96 3.22
C ARG A 72 25.77 7.77 4.50
N ARG A 73 26.82 7.73 5.31
CA ARG A 73 27.00 8.60 6.47
C ARG A 73 27.60 9.92 6.01
N VAL A 74 26.99 11.03 6.41
CA VAL A 74 27.52 12.38 6.20
C VAL A 74 27.65 13.11 7.53
N PRO A 75 28.66 13.99 7.71
CA PRO A 75 28.70 14.84 8.89
C PRO A 75 27.45 15.72 9.01
N ALA A 76 26.90 15.85 10.22
CA ALA A 76 25.93 16.90 10.53
C ALA A 76 26.58 18.27 10.27
N ALA A 77 25.84 19.21 9.69
CA ALA A 77 26.36 20.47 9.14
C ALA A 77 27.32 21.18 10.13
N GLY A 78 28.59 21.36 9.73
CA GLY A 78 29.63 22.04 10.53
C GLY A 78 30.99 21.33 10.60
N GLY A 79 31.09 20.05 10.20
CA GLY A 79 32.37 19.33 10.11
C GLY A 79 33.11 19.57 8.78
N PRO A 80 34.46 19.58 8.75
CA PRO A 80 35.22 19.76 7.51
C PRO A 80 34.95 18.61 6.53
N SER A 81 34.29 18.92 5.40
CA SER A 81 34.14 18.03 4.26
C SER A 81 35.45 18.01 3.46
N SER A 82 36.25 16.96 3.60
CA SER A 82 37.49 16.80 2.84
C SER A 82 37.54 15.49 2.05
N THR A 83 36.57 15.23 1.16
CA THR A 83 36.82 14.35 -0.01
C THR A 83 35.71 14.51 -1.08
N PRO A 84 36.05 14.67 -2.37
CA PRO A 84 35.09 14.60 -3.48
C PRO A 84 34.51 13.18 -3.66
N PRO A 85 33.35 13.04 -4.34
CA PRO A 85 32.51 11.83 -4.38
C PRO A 85 33.00 10.72 -5.33
N THR A 86 34.31 10.43 -5.35
CA THR A 86 34.90 9.48 -6.31
C THR A 86 35.39 8.16 -5.71
N THR A 87 35.35 8.03 -4.38
CA THR A 87 35.71 6.80 -3.66
C THR A 87 34.55 6.33 -2.81
N PRO A 88 34.21 5.02 -2.81
CA PRO A 88 33.21 4.47 -1.89
C PRO A 88 33.63 4.86 -0.46
N PRO A 89 32.75 5.47 0.34
CA PRO A 89 33.13 5.92 1.66
C PRO A 89 33.41 4.70 2.54
N ASP A 90 34.53 4.75 3.27
CA ASP A 90 35.05 3.72 4.18
C ASP A 90 34.22 3.65 5.49
N ASN A 91 32.91 3.44 5.34
CA ASN A 91 31.89 3.61 6.37
C ASN A 91 31.48 2.29 7.03
N SER A 92 32.46 1.45 7.40
CA SER A 92 32.17 0.20 8.11
C SER A 92 31.59 0.46 9.51
N SER A 93 30.47 -0.18 9.82
CA SER A 93 29.84 -0.15 11.15
C SER A 93 29.83 -1.56 11.69
N ALA A 94 30.63 -1.84 12.71
CA ALA A 94 30.74 -3.19 13.26
C ALA A 94 29.43 -3.61 13.95
N VAL A 95 28.82 -4.70 13.49
CA VAL A 95 27.87 -5.46 14.31
C VAL A 95 28.69 -6.19 15.37
N ASP A 96 28.40 -5.96 16.65
CA ASP A 96 29.09 -6.64 17.75
C ASP A 96 28.93 -8.17 17.59
N PRO A 97 30.03 -8.96 17.53
CA PRO A 97 29.97 -10.42 17.44
C PRO A 97 29.21 -11.10 18.60
N GLY A 98 29.03 -10.39 19.73
CA GLY A 98 28.24 -10.81 20.88
C GLY A 98 26.86 -10.14 20.99
N GLY A 99 26.54 -9.16 20.14
CA GLY A 99 25.25 -8.49 20.10
C GLY A 99 24.25 -9.22 19.21
N ASP A 100 22.95 -9.06 19.49
CA ASP A 100 21.92 -9.41 18.51
C ASP A 100 22.19 -8.59 17.24
N CYS A 101 22.19 -9.22 16.06
CA CYS A 101 22.24 -8.46 14.82
C CYS A 101 21.14 -7.40 14.85
N PRO A 102 21.39 -6.18 14.33
CA PRO A 102 20.42 -5.10 14.38
C PRO A 102 19.08 -5.63 13.88
N GLY A 103 18.11 -5.74 14.79
CA GLY A 103 16.79 -6.24 14.46
C GLY A 103 16.24 -5.41 13.32
N VAL A 104 15.59 -6.05 12.35
CA VAL A 104 15.02 -5.34 11.21
C VAL A 104 13.75 -4.62 11.66
N GLY A 105 13.93 -3.55 12.44
CA GLY A 105 12.86 -2.67 12.93
C GLY A 105 12.23 -1.82 11.84
N GLY A 106 12.62 -2.03 10.57
CA GLY A 106 12.10 -1.36 9.39
C GLY A 106 12.55 0.10 9.21
N GLY A 107 13.09 0.71 10.26
CA GLY A 107 13.57 2.08 10.26
C GLY A 107 15.08 2.23 10.16
N LEU A 108 15.49 3.30 9.50
CA LEU A 108 16.81 3.89 9.59
C LEU A 108 16.70 5.18 10.42
N SER A 109 16.20 5.08 11.67
CA SER A 109 16.47 6.11 12.67
C SER A 109 17.94 5.97 13.08
N ASP A 110 18.62 7.09 13.34
CA ASP A 110 20.07 7.14 13.61
C ASP A 110 20.50 5.96 14.49
N PHE A 111 21.11 4.94 13.86
CA PHE A 111 21.65 3.76 14.56
C PHE A 111 22.41 4.28 15.77
N ASP A 112 21.94 3.97 16.98
CA ASP A 112 22.47 4.41 18.29
C ASP A 112 23.89 4.94 18.13
N ALA A 113 23.96 6.23 17.74
CA ALA A 113 25.20 6.87 17.43
C ALA A 113 25.76 7.22 18.79
N GLY A 114 26.35 6.23 19.46
CA GLY A 114 26.97 6.40 20.77
C GLY A 114 27.74 7.71 20.77
N ASP A 115 27.26 8.70 21.52
CA ASP A 115 27.77 10.06 21.64
C ASP A 115 28.13 10.84 20.36
N GLN A 116 27.78 10.36 19.16
CA GLN A 116 28.11 11.04 17.90
C GLN A 116 26.88 11.71 17.29
N ALA A 117 26.45 12.80 17.93
CA ALA A 117 25.49 13.79 17.39
C ALA A 117 25.97 14.49 16.09
N SER A 118 26.95 13.93 15.39
CA SER A 118 27.68 14.54 14.28
C SER A 118 27.56 13.78 12.97
N VAL A 119 26.74 12.73 12.87
CA VAL A 119 26.57 11.93 11.64
C VAL A 119 25.08 11.80 11.29
N ARG A 120 24.74 12.05 10.02
CA ARG A 120 23.42 11.87 9.42
C ARG A 120 23.49 10.78 8.35
N LEU A 121 22.46 9.95 8.26
CA LEU A 121 22.27 9.00 7.16
C LEU A 121 21.53 9.65 5.99
N LEU A 122 22.01 9.40 4.78
CA LEU A 122 21.35 9.79 3.53
C LEU A 122 21.26 8.58 2.60
N ALA A 123 20.15 8.43 1.89
CA ALA A 123 20.05 7.48 0.79
C ALA A 123 21.09 7.80 -0.29
N ASP A 124 21.72 6.76 -0.84
CA ASP A 124 22.53 6.88 -2.05
C ASP A 124 21.64 6.90 -3.31
N LEU A 125 22.25 7.19 -4.46
CA LEU A 125 21.64 6.85 -5.74
C LEU A 125 21.48 5.33 -5.80
N GLY A 126 20.24 4.85 -5.72
CA GLY A 126 20.00 3.41 -5.72
C GLY A 126 20.13 2.79 -7.11
N PRO A 127 19.97 1.46 -7.19
CA PRO A 127 20.25 0.71 -8.40
C PRO A 127 19.23 1.00 -9.51
N SER A 128 19.63 0.74 -10.75
CA SER A 128 18.81 0.96 -11.95
C SER A 128 18.84 -0.25 -12.87
N ASP A 129 17.78 -0.44 -13.66
CA ASP A 129 17.65 -1.53 -14.63
C ASP A 129 17.92 -2.91 -14.00
N VAL A 130 17.26 -3.17 -12.86
CA VAL A 130 17.41 -4.41 -12.09
C VAL A 130 16.31 -5.40 -12.46
N ARG A 131 16.71 -6.65 -12.66
CA ARG A 131 15.88 -7.73 -13.18
C ARG A 131 15.98 -8.94 -12.26
N ILE A 132 14.90 -9.27 -11.56
CA ILE A 132 14.84 -10.37 -10.59
C ILE A 132 13.80 -11.39 -11.09
N TYR A 133 14.25 -12.51 -11.65
CA TYR A 133 13.40 -13.47 -12.35
C TYR A 133 13.55 -14.92 -11.88
N ASN A 134 12.45 -15.68 -11.78
CA ASN A 134 12.51 -17.13 -11.56
C ASN A 134 13.33 -17.56 -10.32
N ASN A 135 13.41 -16.72 -9.29
CA ASN A 135 14.13 -17.05 -8.06
C ASN A 135 13.18 -17.67 -7.03
N ARG A 136 13.73 -18.45 -6.10
CA ARG A 136 13.03 -18.87 -4.89
C ARG A 136 13.66 -18.18 -3.69
N ILE A 137 12.91 -17.33 -3.01
CA ILE A 137 13.36 -16.54 -1.87
C ILE A 137 12.52 -16.93 -0.66
N HIS A 138 13.12 -17.61 0.32
CA HIS A 138 12.34 -18.16 1.44
C HIS A 138 13.06 -18.21 2.77
N LYS A 139 12.27 -18.18 3.86
CA LYS A 139 12.76 -18.30 5.25
C LYS A 139 13.80 -17.25 5.64
N MET A 140 13.72 -16.07 5.02
CA MET A 140 14.52 -14.93 5.43
C MET A 140 13.96 -14.36 6.73
N GLY A 141 14.83 -13.90 7.62
CA GLY A 141 14.46 -13.30 8.90
C GLY A 141 13.65 -12.03 8.72
N SER A 142 13.92 -11.28 7.65
CA SER A 142 13.14 -10.12 7.22
C SER A 142 12.49 -10.35 5.85
N SER A 143 12.06 -9.29 5.17
CA SER A 143 11.31 -9.36 3.91
C SER A 143 12.03 -10.13 2.79
N GLY A 144 11.29 -10.69 1.85
CA GLY A 144 11.85 -11.40 0.71
C GLY A 144 12.72 -10.50 -0.17
N ILE A 145 12.14 -9.42 -0.70
CA ILE A 145 12.84 -8.38 -1.46
C ILE A 145 12.52 -7.04 -0.79
N SER A 146 13.54 -6.27 -0.42
CA SER A 146 13.32 -4.99 0.26
C SER A 146 14.45 -3.99 0.03
N VAL A 147 14.17 -2.71 0.29
CA VAL A 147 15.24 -1.74 0.56
C VAL A 147 15.83 -1.96 1.95
N LEU A 148 17.00 -1.37 2.21
CA LEU A 148 17.68 -1.48 3.51
C LEU A 148 16.83 -1.01 4.70
N GLY A 149 15.96 -0.03 4.48
CA GLY A 149 14.99 0.45 5.45
C GLY A 149 14.35 1.76 5.01
N PHE A 150 13.42 2.23 5.83
CA PHE A 150 12.67 3.47 5.58
C PHE A 150 13.19 4.58 6.47
N PHE A 151 13.16 5.81 5.94
CA PHE A 151 13.38 6.99 6.76
C PHE A 151 12.03 7.52 7.27
N PRO A 152 11.91 7.87 8.56
CA PRO A 152 10.70 8.49 9.08
C PRO A 152 10.46 9.83 8.39
N GLU A 153 9.21 10.17 8.11
CA GLU A 153 8.87 11.53 7.68
C GLU A 153 9.02 12.48 8.88
N GLU A 154 9.81 13.55 8.71
CA GLU A 154 9.93 14.63 9.71
C GLU A 154 9.04 15.80 9.30
N GLU A 155 8.38 16.42 10.28
CA GLU A 155 7.49 17.56 10.04
C GLU A 155 8.23 18.68 9.28
N GLY A 156 7.74 19.04 8.09
CA GLY A 156 8.31 20.08 7.25
C GLY A 156 9.57 19.69 6.46
N ARG A 157 9.96 18.41 6.41
CA ARG A 157 11.14 17.96 5.63
C ARG A 157 10.82 16.76 4.74
N VAL A 158 11.10 16.91 3.45
CA VAL A 158 11.14 15.79 2.51
C VAL A 158 12.38 14.97 2.79
N VAL A 159 12.19 13.74 3.27
CA VAL A 159 13.30 12.80 3.47
C VAL A 159 13.47 11.95 2.23
N GLN A 160 14.68 11.95 1.67
CA GLN A 160 15.00 11.14 0.50
C GLN A 160 15.03 9.66 0.90
N GLN A 161 14.08 8.90 0.35
CA GLN A 161 14.02 7.45 0.50
C GLN A 161 15.01 6.74 -0.42
N ILE A 162 15.23 5.45 -0.20
CA ILE A 162 16.06 4.62 -1.09
C ILE A 162 15.30 4.39 -2.40
N ALA A 163 15.81 5.00 -3.48
CA ALA A 163 15.20 4.99 -4.79
C ALA A 163 15.72 3.86 -5.70
N VAL A 164 14.85 3.17 -6.43
CA VAL A 164 15.22 2.18 -7.47
C VAL A 164 14.49 2.50 -8.76
N SER A 165 15.17 2.49 -9.90
CA SER A 165 14.55 2.80 -11.19
C SER A 165 14.57 1.61 -12.15
N SER A 166 13.51 1.47 -12.95
CA SER A 166 13.37 0.40 -13.96
C SER A 166 13.55 -1.00 -13.37
N LEU A 167 12.79 -1.31 -12.31
CA LEU A 167 12.87 -2.59 -11.61
C LEU A 167 11.82 -3.56 -12.17
N VAL A 168 12.26 -4.78 -12.50
CA VAL A 168 11.35 -5.90 -12.80
C VAL A 168 11.55 -7.04 -11.83
N ILE A 169 10.45 -7.47 -11.21
CA ILE A 169 10.38 -8.64 -10.33
C ILE A 169 9.34 -9.58 -10.92
N ALA A 170 9.76 -10.72 -11.48
CA ALA A 170 8.81 -11.64 -12.08
C ALA A 170 9.11 -13.13 -11.92
N ASP A 171 8.06 -13.94 -11.99
CA ASP A 171 8.14 -15.40 -11.90
C ASP A 171 8.85 -15.93 -10.64
N ASN A 172 8.94 -15.14 -9.57
CA ASN A 172 9.60 -15.54 -8.34
C ASN A 172 8.62 -16.26 -7.39
N VAL A 173 9.16 -17.15 -6.56
CA VAL A 173 8.46 -17.72 -5.40
C VAL A 173 9.04 -17.08 -4.14
N ILE A 174 8.27 -16.23 -3.49
CA ILE A 174 8.66 -15.44 -2.31
C ILE A 174 7.79 -15.88 -1.15
N GLU A 175 8.32 -16.75 -0.29
CA GLU A 175 7.51 -17.43 0.72
C GLU A 175 8.17 -17.55 2.10
N ASN A 176 7.35 -17.50 3.16
CA ASN A 176 7.81 -17.72 4.54
C ASN A 176 8.95 -16.78 4.97
N ASN A 177 9.03 -15.58 4.38
CA ASN A 177 9.97 -14.54 4.81
C ASN A 177 9.39 -13.74 5.98
N TYR A 178 10.17 -12.81 6.53
CA TYR A 178 9.88 -12.14 7.78
C TYR A 178 9.66 -13.14 8.92
N ALA A 179 10.54 -14.15 8.96
CA ALA A 179 10.49 -15.27 9.90
C ALA A 179 10.99 -14.90 11.31
N HIS A 180 11.69 -13.77 11.46
CA HIS A 180 12.25 -13.28 12.72
C HIS A 180 11.81 -11.82 12.96
N PRO A 181 10.50 -11.60 13.18
CA PRO A 181 9.97 -10.27 13.40
C PRO A 181 10.55 -9.63 14.67
N SER A 182 10.65 -8.30 14.66
CA SER A 182 10.98 -7.53 15.86
C SER A 182 9.76 -7.41 16.77
N GLU A 183 9.89 -7.88 18.01
CA GLU A 183 8.87 -7.67 19.06
C GLU A 183 8.81 -6.20 19.52
N ARG A 184 9.86 -5.41 19.26
CA ARG A 184 9.85 -3.97 19.50
C ARG A 184 8.97 -3.28 18.46
N ALA A 185 7.97 -2.55 18.95
CA ALA A 185 7.12 -1.71 18.11
C ALA A 185 7.95 -0.62 17.38
N PRO A 186 7.59 -0.27 16.13
CA PRO A 186 8.23 0.82 15.41
C PRO A 186 8.12 2.15 16.17
N ASP A 187 9.19 2.94 16.08
CA ASP A 187 9.20 4.31 16.57
C ASP A 187 8.07 5.12 15.89
N GLU A 188 7.53 6.12 16.59
CA GLU A 188 6.30 6.83 16.18
C GLU A 188 6.32 7.35 14.74
N GLY A 189 7.42 7.99 14.33
CA GLY A 189 7.58 8.53 12.97
C GLY A 189 7.67 7.47 11.86
N LEU A 190 7.96 6.21 12.19
CA LEU A 190 8.01 5.10 11.23
C LEU A 190 6.66 4.41 11.04
N ARG A 191 5.75 4.54 12.03
CA ARG A 191 4.44 3.85 12.01
C ARG A 191 3.61 4.20 10.79
N ALA A 192 3.80 5.40 10.22
CA ALA A 192 3.09 5.86 9.04
C ALA A 192 3.65 5.32 7.71
N VAL A 193 4.87 4.76 7.70
CA VAL A 193 5.58 4.38 6.46
C VAL A 193 6.09 2.94 6.44
N VAL A 194 6.08 2.24 7.58
CA VAL A 194 6.67 0.92 7.71
C VAL A 194 5.73 -0.19 7.20
N ALA A 195 6.33 -1.15 6.51
CA ALA A 195 5.74 -2.44 6.15
C ALA A 195 6.84 -3.51 6.09
N PHE A 196 6.46 -4.77 6.21
CA PHE A 196 7.34 -5.94 6.06
C PHE A 196 6.66 -7.01 5.20
N GLY A 197 7.37 -8.07 4.81
CA GLY A 197 6.74 -9.26 4.23
C GLY A 197 7.34 -9.71 2.90
N GLY A 198 6.56 -9.72 1.83
CA GLY A 198 6.98 -10.26 0.54
C GLY A 198 7.97 -9.34 -0.19
N ILE A 199 7.42 -8.31 -0.85
CA ILE A 199 8.16 -7.29 -1.60
C ILE A 199 7.87 -5.93 -0.96
N VAL A 200 8.89 -5.22 -0.51
CA VAL A 200 8.75 -3.99 0.29
C VAL A 200 9.70 -2.91 -0.22
N LEU A 201 9.16 -1.91 -0.92
CA LEU A 201 9.96 -0.91 -1.62
C LEU A 201 9.65 0.50 -1.10
N ALA A 202 10.68 1.35 -1.03
CA ALA A 202 10.52 2.71 -0.54
C ALA A 202 10.22 3.70 -1.66
N ASP A 203 11.08 3.84 -2.66
CA ASP A 203 10.87 4.78 -3.75
C ASP A 203 11.23 4.12 -5.08
N VAL A 204 10.27 4.03 -6.00
CA VAL A 204 10.46 3.29 -7.26
C VAL A 204 9.83 3.94 -8.47
N GLU A 205 10.59 4.00 -9.57
CA GLU A 205 10.12 4.51 -10.85
C GLU A 205 10.15 3.40 -11.90
N ARG A 206 9.10 3.29 -12.73
CA ARG A 206 8.96 2.25 -13.77
C ARG A 206 9.10 0.83 -13.19
N LEU A 207 8.32 0.54 -12.16
CA LEU A 207 8.27 -0.78 -11.54
C LEU A 207 7.34 -1.73 -12.32
N ARG A 208 7.80 -2.96 -12.55
CA ARG A 208 6.93 -4.06 -12.97
C ARG A 208 7.07 -5.26 -12.04
N ILE A 209 5.99 -5.65 -11.38
CA ILE A 209 5.90 -6.87 -10.57
C ILE A 209 4.88 -7.79 -11.21
N HIS A 210 5.29 -8.92 -11.77
CA HIS A 210 4.34 -9.81 -12.42
C HIS A 210 4.60 -11.31 -12.28
N ASP A 211 3.53 -12.10 -12.29
CA ASP A 211 3.59 -13.57 -12.29
C ASP A 211 4.35 -14.18 -11.08
N ASN A 212 4.42 -13.46 -9.95
CA ASN A 212 5.07 -13.95 -8.73
C ASN A 212 4.09 -14.69 -7.82
N LYS A 213 4.61 -15.64 -7.03
CA LYS A 213 3.91 -16.22 -5.87
C LYS A 213 4.45 -15.59 -4.60
N VAL A 214 3.60 -14.91 -3.85
CA VAL A 214 3.97 -14.19 -2.61
C VAL A 214 3.15 -14.71 -1.45
N TRP A 215 3.67 -15.75 -0.77
CA TRP A 215 2.88 -16.57 0.15
C TRP A 215 3.43 -16.62 1.57
N ASN A 216 2.55 -16.59 2.57
CA ASN A 216 2.89 -16.91 3.96
C ASN A 216 4.07 -16.12 4.54
N ASN A 217 4.32 -14.90 4.04
CA ASN A 217 5.34 -14.02 4.61
C ASN A 217 4.77 -13.40 5.89
N GLY A 218 5.58 -13.30 6.93
CA GLY A 218 5.18 -12.92 8.28
C GLY A 218 4.38 -14.00 8.99
N GLY A 219 4.84 -14.40 10.18
CA GLY A 219 4.25 -15.51 10.93
C GLY A 219 2.87 -15.21 11.53
N ASP A 220 2.54 -13.94 11.73
CA ASP A 220 1.24 -13.51 12.25
C ASP A 220 0.89 -12.06 11.90
N HIS A 221 -0.36 -11.69 12.19
CA HIS A 221 -0.91 -10.35 11.99
C HIS A 221 -0.54 -9.33 13.06
N ARG A 222 0.29 -9.63 14.05
CA ARG A 222 0.68 -8.63 15.05
C ARG A 222 1.68 -7.64 14.44
N HIS A 223 2.33 -7.99 13.34
CA HIS A 223 3.32 -7.18 12.63
C HIS A 223 2.80 -6.64 11.29
N PRO A 224 3.15 -5.42 10.85
CA PRO A 224 2.58 -4.78 9.65
C PRO A 224 3.07 -5.45 8.36
N VAL A 225 2.44 -6.56 8.03
CA VAL A 225 2.83 -7.44 6.92
C VAL A 225 2.02 -7.13 5.67
N CYS A 226 2.75 -6.95 4.57
CA CYS A 226 2.21 -6.82 3.23
C CYS A 226 2.72 -7.93 2.31
N GLY A 227 1.92 -8.30 1.32
CA GLY A 227 2.41 -9.08 0.18
C GLY A 227 3.33 -8.22 -0.69
N ILE A 228 2.80 -7.13 -1.22
CA ILE A 228 3.52 -6.10 -1.97
C ILE A 228 3.28 -4.76 -1.32
N TYR A 229 4.34 -4.03 -1.02
CA TYR A 229 4.31 -2.68 -0.49
C TYR A 229 5.21 -1.75 -1.28
N VAL A 230 4.67 -0.59 -1.66
CA VAL A 230 5.42 0.53 -2.23
C VAL A 230 4.99 1.80 -1.53
N LEU A 231 5.95 2.49 -0.90
CA LEU A 231 5.70 3.79 -0.26
C LEU A 231 5.51 4.87 -1.35
N HIS A 232 6.56 5.21 -2.09
CA HIS A 232 6.54 6.12 -3.23
C HIS A 232 6.73 5.36 -4.54
N GLY A 233 5.98 5.71 -5.58
CA GLY A 233 6.39 5.27 -6.89
C GLY A 233 5.56 5.74 -8.08
N GLU A 234 6.17 5.71 -9.25
CA GLU A 234 5.59 6.21 -10.50
C GLU A 234 5.60 5.15 -11.60
N ASN A 235 4.51 5.10 -12.38
CA ASN A 235 4.30 4.12 -13.44
C ASN A 235 4.44 2.67 -12.93
N LEU A 236 3.69 2.37 -11.87
CA LEU A 236 3.71 1.04 -11.27
C LEU A 236 2.81 0.07 -12.04
N VAL A 237 3.31 -1.14 -12.27
CA VAL A 237 2.58 -2.22 -12.94
C VAL A 237 2.65 -3.47 -12.08
N ILE A 238 1.51 -3.91 -11.54
CA ILE A 238 1.38 -5.09 -10.67
C ILE A 238 0.41 -6.06 -11.34
N GLU A 239 0.90 -7.14 -11.94
CA GLU A 239 0.11 -7.99 -12.84
C GLU A 239 0.21 -9.48 -12.50
N ASN A 240 -0.92 -10.19 -12.52
CA ASN A 240 -0.94 -11.67 -12.46
C ASN A 240 -0.19 -12.31 -11.28
N ASN A 241 -0.06 -11.61 -10.15
CA ASN A 241 0.58 -12.16 -8.97
C ASN A 241 -0.41 -12.98 -8.15
N ASP A 242 0.10 -14.01 -7.49
CA ASP A 242 -0.65 -14.84 -6.55
C ASP A 242 -0.19 -14.56 -5.10
N ILE A 243 -0.98 -13.80 -4.35
CA ILE A 243 -0.62 -13.22 -3.05
C ILE A 243 -1.56 -13.77 -1.98
N ARG A 244 -1.06 -14.61 -1.06
CA ARG A 244 -1.93 -15.30 -0.09
C ARG A 244 -1.27 -15.53 1.25
N GLY A 245 -2.08 -15.51 2.31
CA GLY A 245 -1.67 -15.99 3.64
C GLY A 245 -0.59 -15.17 4.34
N ASN A 246 -0.29 -13.95 3.85
CA ASN A 246 0.71 -13.09 4.46
C ASN A 246 0.16 -12.46 5.75
N GLY A 247 0.87 -12.62 6.87
CA GLY A 247 0.45 -12.12 8.18
C GLY A 247 -0.88 -12.73 8.66
N PRO A 248 -0.96 -14.05 8.88
CA PRO A 248 -2.20 -14.73 9.25
C PRO A 248 -2.72 -14.27 10.62
N ARG A 249 -4.04 -14.30 10.80
CA ARG A 249 -4.67 -13.99 12.09
C ARG A 249 -4.28 -15.03 13.16
N VAL A 250 -4.04 -14.55 14.37
CA VAL A 250 -3.82 -15.36 15.58
C VAL A 250 -4.83 -14.92 16.63
N ALA A 251 -5.03 -15.69 17.70
CA ALA A 251 -6.08 -15.45 18.71
C ALA A 251 -5.87 -14.19 19.58
N ASP A 252 -4.86 -13.38 19.29
CA ASP A 252 -4.57 -12.11 19.96
C ASP A 252 -5.12 -10.97 19.11
N ASP A 253 -5.70 -9.95 19.74
CA ASP A 253 -6.31 -8.81 19.04
C ASP A 253 -5.32 -7.63 18.88
N GLY A 254 -4.12 -7.74 19.47
CA GLY A 254 -3.08 -6.73 19.41
C GLY A 254 -2.37 -6.67 18.06
N GLY A 255 -2.11 -5.46 17.54
CA GLY A 255 -1.31 -5.27 16.33
C GLY A 255 -0.41 -4.04 16.45
N GLN A 256 0.86 -4.18 16.09
CA GLN A 256 1.75 -3.05 15.88
C GLN A 256 1.22 -2.17 14.74
N SER A 257 1.43 -0.85 14.86
CA SER A 257 1.11 0.10 13.79
C SER A 257 1.98 -0.12 12.55
N GLY A 258 1.44 0.22 11.39
CA GLY A 258 2.08 0.09 10.08
C GLY A 258 1.12 -0.43 9.02
N HIS A 259 1.60 -0.55 7.79
CA HIS A 259 0.75 -0.92 6.65
C HIS A 259 0.54 -2.43 6.55
N ARG A 260 -0.70 -2.82 6.22
CA ARG A 260 -1.14 -4.21 6.11
C ARG A 260 -2.06 -4.37 4.91
N ALA A 261 -1.56 -4.98 3.85
CA ALA A 261 -2.38 -5.32 2.71
C ALA A 261 -1.77 -6.45 1.88
N GLY A 262 -2.60 -7.11 1.08
CA GLY A 262 -2.08 -7.95 0.00
C GLY A 262 -1.23 -7.11 -0.96
N ILE A 263 -1.78 -5.98 -1.43
CA ILE A 263 -1.07 -4.95 -2.20
C ILE A 263 -1.35 -3.59 -1.58
N ALA A 264 -0.29 -2.87 -1.17
CA ALA A 264 -0.37 -1.53 -0.60
C ALA A 264 0.54 -0.55 -1.36
N LEU A 265 -0.05 0.47 -1.94
CA LEU A 265 0.60 1.53 -2.71
C LEU A 265 0.23 2.88 -2.07
N GLN A 266 1.15 3.61 -1.44
CA GLN A 266 0.79 4.73 -0.55
C GLN A 266 0.86 6.13 -1.16
N GLN A 267 1.86 6.41 -2.00
CA GLN A 267 2.09 7.73 -2.55
C GLN A 267 2.50 7.54 -4.02
N VAL A 268 1.57 7.01 -4.82
CA VAL A 268 1.83 6.66 -6.22
C VAL A 268 1.48 7.76 -7.22
N GLY A 269 2.17 7.73 -8.35
CA GLY A 269 2.07 8.72 -9.41
C GLY A 269 3.01 9.89 -9.15
N ARG A 270 2.58 11.10 -9.50
CA ARG A 270 3.43 12.29 -9.42
C ARG A 270 3.78 12.58 -7.97
N ARG A 271 5.06 12.84 -7.69
CA ARG A 271 5.46 13.18 -6.33
C ARG A 271 4.85 14.52 -5.93
N VAL A 272 4.13 14.51 -4.81
CA VAL A 272 3.59 15.71 -4.16
C VAL A 272 4.38 15.92 -2.88
N THR A 273 5.18 16.99 -2.84
CA THR A 273 5.94 17.38 -1.66
C THR A 273 5.32 18.62 -1.03
N PRO A 274 5.25 18.71 0.32
CA PRO A 274 4.87 19.95 0.99
C PRO A 274 5.76 21.11 0.54
N GLY A 275 5.15 22.25 0.24
CA GLY A 275 5.82 23.48 -0.14
C GLY A 275 6.23 24.30 1.09
N GLU A 276 6.97 25.39 0.86
CA GLU A 276 7.49 26.24 1.94
C GLU A 276 6.40 26.96 2.77
N ARG A 277 5.17 27.05 2.25
CA ARG A 277 4.03 27.66 2.94
C ARG A 277 3.04 26.60 3.42
N PRO A 278 2.33 26.83 4.54
CA PRO A 278 1.26 25.94 4.99
C PRO A 278 0.25 25.69 3.87
N SER A 279 -0.04 24.43 3.58
CA SER A 279 -0.96 23.99 2.53
C SER A 279 -0.56 24.33 1.09
N SER A 280 0.68 24.80 0.88
CA SER A 280 1.30 24.78 -0.44
C SER A 280 1.96 23.44 -0.65
N PHE A 281 2.05 23.00 -1.91
CA PHE A 281 2.78 21.81 -2.30
C PHE A 281 3.41 22.01 -3.66
N THR A 282 4.53 21.34 -3.88
CA THR A 282 5.17 21.21 -5.18
C THR A 282 4.84 19.84 -5.73
N VAL A 283 4.39 19.82 -6.99
CA VAL A 283 4.13 18.58 -7.71
C VAL A 283 5.14 18.46 -8.84
N GLU A 284 5.76 17.30 -8.96
CA GLU A 284 6.63 17.01 -10.10
C GLU A 284 5.88 17.13 -11.43
N ALA A 285 6.61 17.37 -12.51
CA ALA A 285 6.04 17.52 -13.84
C ALA A 285 5.26 16.26 -14.25
N GLU A 286 4.23 16.44 -15.08
CA GLU A 286 3.46 15.32 -15.60
C GLU A 286 4.34 14.47 -16.54
N SER A 287 4.46 13.17 -16.26
CA SER A 287 5.18 12.22 -17.12
C SER A 287 4.32 11.66 -18.26
N GLY A 288 3.00 11.88 -18.21
CA GLY A 288 2.01 11.26 -19.11
C GLY A 288 1.81 9.77 -18.86
N LEU A 289 2.43 9.21 -17.81
CA LEU A 289 2.29 7.82 -17.41
C LEU A 289 1.25 7.70 -16.28
N PRO A 290 0.52 6.58 -16.22
CA PRO A 290 -0.41 6.37 -15.12
C PRO A 290 0.31 6.13 -13.80
N ALA A 291 -0.34 6.46 -12.70
CA ALA A 291 0.18 6.22 -11.36
C ALA A 291 0.36 4.72 -11.09
N ALA A 292 -0.69 3.93 -11.35
CA ALA A 292 -0.68 2.49 -11.10
C ALA A 292 -1.59 1.72 -12.06
N ARG A 293 -1.14 0.51 -12.44
CA ARG A 293 -1.95 -0.53 -13.09
C ARG A 293 -1.86 -1.80 -12.26
N VAL A 294 -3.01 -2.28 -11.78
CA VAL A 294 -3.13 -3.50 -10.96
C VAL A 294 -4.10 -4.45 -11.66
N ARG A 295 -3.58 -5.51 -12.29
CA ARG A 295 -4.40 -6.36 -13.18
C ARG A 295 -4.22 -7.85 -12.95
N GLY A 296 -5.30 -8.62 -13.01
CA GLY A 296 -5.24 -10.09 -13.02
C GLY A 296 -4.65 -10.73 -11.76
N ASN A 297 -4.46 -9.98 -10.67
CA ASN A 297 -3.89 -10.53 -9.44
C ASN A 297 -4.93 -11.35 -8.67
N VAL A 298 -4.47 -12.38 -7.97
CA VAL A 298 -5.27 -13.12 -6.99
C VAL A 298 -4.70 -12.81 -5.62
N VAL A 299 -5.50 -12.14 -4.80
CA VAL A 299 -5.09 -11.63 -3.48
C VAL A 299 -6.01 -12.17 -2.41
N ALA A 300 -5.45 -12.81 -1.40
CA ALA A 300 -6.15 -13.23 -0.19
C ALA A 300 -5.36 -12.80 1.04
N GLN A 301 -5.80 -11.69 1.66
CA GLN A 301 -5.16 -11.09 2.82
C GLN A 301 -5.93 -11.44 4.11
N PRO A 302 -5.37 -12.25 5.02
CA PRO A 302 -6.06 -12.62 6.26
C PRO A 302 -6.27 -11.44 7.20
N ALA A 303 -5.27 -10.56 7.35
CA ALA A 303 -5.36 -9.40 8.22
C ALA A 303 -4.87 -8.15 7.48
N GLY A 304 -5.80 -7.28 7.09
CA GLY A 304 -5.54 -6.11 6.25
C GLY A 304 -6.36 -6.11 4.97
N ARG A 305 -6.19 -5.04 4.18
CA ARG A 305 -6.91 -4.88 2.90
C ARG A 305 -6.38 -5.89 1.87
N ALA A 306 -7.21 -6.34 0.95
CA ALA A 306 -6.71 -7.00 -0.25
C ALA A 306 -5.93 -5.99 -1.11
N LEU A 307 -6.47 -4.77 -1.26
CA LEU A 307 -5.87 -3.71 -2.06
C LEU A 307 -5.99 -2.35 -1.37
N GLN A 308 -4.88 -1.61 -1.32
CA GLN A 308 -4.81 -0.22 -0.87
C GLN A 308 -4.01 0.59 -1.88
N ILE A 309 -4.60 1.65 -2.44
CA ILE A 309 -3.92 2.56 -3.38
C ILE A 309 -4.21 4.01 -3.00
N TYR A 310 -3.17 4.77 -2.73
CA TYR A 310 -3.22 6.20 -2.47
C TYR A 310 -2.25 6.90 -3.42
N GLY A 311 -2.70 7.94 -4.11
CA GLY A 311 -1.82 8.67 -5.02
C GLY A 311 -2.50 9.77 -5.83
N VAL A 312 -1.83 10.18 -6.89
CA VAL A 312 -2.29 11.19 -7.86
C VAL A 312 -1.98 10.72 -9.28
N GLY A 313 -2.93 10.85 -10.19
CA GLY A 313 -2.78 10.41 -11.59
C GLY A 313 -3.65 9.19 -11.92
N PRO A 314 -3.70 8.75 -13.18
CA PRO A 314 -4.56 7.64 -13.60
C PRO A 314 -4.26 6.33 -12.85
N MET A 315 -5.31 5.67 -12.35
CA MET A 315 -5.23 4.37 -11.68
C MET A 315 -6.15 3.35 -12.37
N PHE A 316 -5.61 2.17 -12.67
CA PHE A 316 -6.32 1.09 -13.35
C PHE A 316 -6.30 -0.17 -12.49
N VAL A 317 -7.47 -0.70 -12.14
CA VAL A 317 -7.64 -1.91 -11.34
C VAL A 317 -8.59 -2.86 -12.07
N GLU A 318 -8.06 -3.90 -12.69
CA GLU A 318 -8.81 -4.68 -13.68
C GLU A 318 -8.66 -6.19 -13.52
N GLY A 319 -9.78 -6.91 -13.48
CA GLY A 319 -9.76 -8.38 -13.55
C GLY A 319 -9.08 -9.06 -12.36
N ASN A 320 -9.04 -8.44 -11.18
CA ASN A 320 -8.43 -9.03 -9.98
C ASN A 320 -9.44 -9.86 -9.18
N VAL A 321 -8.94 -10.83 -8.42
CA VAL A 321 -9.67 -11.49 -7.33
C VAL A 321 -9.11 -10.94 -6.02
N LEU A 322 -9.93 -10.21 -5.26
CA LEU A 322 -9.53 -9.46 -4.07
C LEU A 322 -10.31 -9.98 -2.86
N VAL A 323 -9.64 -10.71 -1.97
CA VAL A 323 -10.23 -11.33 -0.78
C VAL A 323 -9.57 -10.77 0.49
N SER A 324 -10.39 -10.33 1.44
CA SER A 324 -9.92 -9.86 2.75
C SER A 324 -10.80 -10.38 3.88
N GLU A 325 -10.18 -10.73 5.01
CA GLU A 325 -10.88 -10.99 6.28
C GLU A 325 -10.89 -9.76 7.20
N GLY A 326 -10.67 -8.58 6.63
CA GLY A 326 -10.80 -7.29 7.30
C GLY A 326 -9.55 -6.80 8.01
N LEU A 327 -9.70 -5.59 8.55
CA LEU A 327 -8.63 -4.84 9.19
C LEU A 327 -8.37 -5.33 10.63
N VAL A 328 -7.17 -5.05 11.12
CA VAL A 328 -6.77 -5.25 12.52
C VAL A 328 -5.95 -4.04 12.97
N GLY A 329 -6.06 -3.67 14.25
CA GLY A 329 -5.20 -2.65 14.85
C GLY A 329 -5.49 -1.23 14.39
N LEU A 330 -6.66 -0.94 13.81
CA LEU A 330 -7.05 0.43 13.48
C LEU A 330 -7.49 1.20 14.73
N SER A 331 -7.10 2.47 14.81
CA SER A 331 -7.68 3.42 15.74
C SER A 331 -9.18 3.64 15.46
N PRO A 332 -9.97 4.13 16.45
CA PRO A 332 -11.36 4.51 16.23
C PRO A 332 -11.55 5.48 15.05
N ASP A 333 -10.64 6.45 14.90
CA ASP A 333 -10.71 7.45 13.84
C ASP A 333 -10.47 6.84 12.45
N GLU A 334 -9.51 5.92 12.33
CA GLU A 334 -9.25 5.22 11.05
C GLU A 334 -10.42 4.31 10.65
N ARG A 335 -11.09 3.67 11.62
CA ARG A 335 -12.25 2.81 11.34
C ARG A 335 -13.43 3.56 10.77
N ARG A 336 -13.58 4.82 11.15
CA ARG A 336 -14.79 5.62 10.93
C ARG A 336 -15.24 5.67 9.46
N PHE A 337 -14.30 5.71 8.52
CA PHE A 337 -14.65 5.60 7.09
C PHE A 337 -13.66 4.78 6.25
N ALA A 338 -13.05 3.75 6.83
CA ALA A 338 -12.14 2.87 6.10
C ALA A 338 -12.88 1.98 5.08
N GLY A 339 -12.19 1.65 3.99
CA GLY A 339 -12.53 0.49 3.16
C GLY A 339 -11.80 -0.74 3.71
N HIS A 340 -12.53 -1.76 4.18
CA HIS A 340 -11.91 -2.88 4.89
C HIS A 340 -11.27 -3.92 3.97
N CYS A 341 -11.76 -4.07 2.74
CA CYS A 341 -11.23 -5.00 1.74
C CYS A 341 -10.46 -4.27 0.64
N VAL A 342 -11.05 -3.21 0.08
CA VAL A 342 -10.44 -2.39 -0.98
C VAL A 342 -10.53 -0.92 -0.60
N GLU A 343 -9.41 -0.22 -0.72
CA GLU A 343 -9.38 1.22 -0.52
C GLU A 343 -8.54 1.91 -1.60
N ILE A 344 -9.16 2.83 -2.34
CA ILE A 344 -8.50 3.64 -3.36
C ILE A 344 -8.79 5.11 -3.09
N HIS A 345 -7.74 5.92 -3.01
CA HIS A 345 -7.84 7.37 -2.88
C HIS A 345 -6.93 8.05 -3.92
N ASN A 346 -7.56 8.73 -4.88
CA ASN A 346 -6.86 9.52 -5.89
C ASN A 346 -7.12 11.01 -5.70
N ILE A 347 -6.11 11.77 -5.32
CA ILE A 347 -6.27 13.24 -5.14
C ILE A 347 -6.16 14.02 -6.46
N GLY A 348 -5.98 13.32 -7.59
CA GLY A 348 -5.99 13.94 -8.90
C GLY A 348 -7.36 14.55 -9.23
N GLN A 349 -7.38 15.67 -9.91
CA GLN A 349 -8.54 16.53 -10.11
C GLN A 349 -9.04 16.47 -11.56
N SER A 350 -10.35 16.63 -11.75
CA SER A 350 -10.92 16.86 -13.07
C SER A 350 -10.62 18.29 -13.57
N SER A 351 -10.60 18.48 -14.88
CA SER A 351 -10.44 19.82 -15.48
C SER A 351 -11.59 20.75 -15.09
N GLU A 352 -12.80 20.21 -14.96
CA GLU A 352 -14.00 20.93 -14.57
C GLU A 352 -13.92 21.42 -13.12
N LEU A 353 -13.42 20.59 -12.19
CA LEU A 353 -13.22 20.97 -10.79
C LEU A 353 -12.21 22.11 -10.66
N ILE A 354 -11.12 22.05 -11.43
CA ILE A 354 -10.09 23.10 -11.44
C ILE A 354 -10.69 24.46 -11.86
N LEU A 355 -11.65 24.47 -12.79
CA LEU A 355 -12.31 25.69 -13.24
C LEU A 355 -13.25 26.32 -12.19
N LEU A 356 -13.76 25.54 -11.24
CA LEU A 356 -14.72 26.01 -10.22
C LEU A 356 -14.06 26.71 -9.02
N THR A 357 -12.72 26.70 -8.93
CA THR A 357 -11.90 27.41 -7.91
C THR A 357 -12.17 27.08 -6.44
N SER A 358 -13.13 26.20 -6.14
CA SER A 358 -13.51 25.75 -4.80
C SER A 358 -13.93 24.28 -4.84
N PHE A 359 -13.66 23.55 -3.75
CA PHE A 359 -14.14 22.17 -3.60
C PHE A 359 -15.59 22.15 -3.09
N PRO A 360 -16.46 21.34 -3.69
CA PRO A 360 -17.72 20.94 -3.09
C PRO A 360 -17.52 20.28 -1.72
N GLU A 361 -18.47 20.49 -0.81
CA GLU A 361 -18.39 20.05 0.57
C GLU A 361 -18.15 18.54 0.68
N PHE A 362 -18.84 17.71 -0.11
CA PHE A 362 -18.68 16.25 -0.03
C PHE A 362 -17.25 15.75 -0.29
N MET A 363 -16.54 16.36 -1.24
CA MET A 363 -15.12 16.06 -1.49
C MET A 363 -14.24 16.48 -0.31
N THR A 364 -14.69 17.46 0.48
CA THR A 364 -14.04 17.92 1.70
C THR A 364 -14.36 17.10 2.94
N THR A 365 -15.43 16.30 2.93
CA THR A 365 -15.91 15.54 4.10
C THR A 365 -15.25 14.16 4.22
N PHE A 366 -14.61 13.65 3.16
CA PHE A 366 -13.90 12.38 3.25
C PHE A 366 -12.73 12.48 4.25
N PRO A 367 -12.58 11.51 5.17
CA PRO A 367 -11.53 11.56 6.17
C PRO A 367 -10.14 11.49 5.53
N ARG A 368 -9.18 12.01 6.29
CA ARG A 368 -7.76 12.15 5.95
C ARG A 368 -7.17 10.81 5.49
N PRO A 369 -6.74 10.66 4.22
CA PRO A 369 -5.61 9.78 3.93
C PRO A 369 -4.31 10.45 4.42
N ALA A 370 -3.18 9.74 4.32
CA ALA A 370 -1.84 10.29 4.55
C ALA A 370 -1.39 11.33 3.50
N LEU A 371 -2.20 11.61 2.47
CA LEU A 371 -1.82 12.54 1.41
C LEU A 371 -2.12 14.00 1.79
N PRO A 372 -1.24 14.95 1.43
CA PRO A 372 -1.48 16.38 1.61
C PRO A 372 -2.78 16.78 0.91
N ARG A 373 -3.67 17.44 1.67
CA ARG A 373 -4.96 17.87 1.14
C ARG A 373 -4.85 19.28 0.56
N PRO A 374 -5.16 19.47 -0.74
CA PRO A 374 -5.32 20.81 -1.28
C PRO A 374 -6.53 21.49 -0.63
N ILE A 375 -6.39 22.75 -0.20
CA ILE A 375 -7.53 23.53 0.34
C ILE A 375 -8.34 24.21 -0.79
N SER A 376 -7.77 24.28 -1.99
CA SER A 376 -8.39 24.77 -3.22
C SER A 376 -7.98 23.88 -4.40
N PRO A 377 -8.75 23.82 -5.50
CA PRO A 377 -8.34 23.14 -6.71
C PRO A 377 -7.00 23.69 -7.25
N GLU A 378 -6.16 22.80 -7.77
CA GLU A 378 -4.76 23.05 -8.06
C GLU A 378 -4.40 22.45 -9.42
N TRP A 379 -4.01 23.32 -10.36
CA TRP A 379 -3.69 22.94 -11.76
C TRP A 379 -2.60 21.85 -11.84
N THR A 380 -1.74 21.80 -10.84
CA THR A 380 -0.66 20.84 -10.73
C THR A 380 -1.14 19.44 -10.33
N LEU A 381 -2.40 19.24 -9.94
CA LEU A 381 -2.96 17.93 -9.57
C LEU A 381 -3.97 17.40 -10.60
N HIS A 382 -3.91 17.81 -11.87
CA HIS A 382 -4.82 17.29 -12.89
C HIS A 382 -4.72 15.76 -13.08
N ASP A 383 -5.80 15.17 -13.58
CA ASP A 383 -5.97 13.75 -13.93
C ASP A 383 -6.15 12.80 -12.73
N GLY A 384 -7.35 12.80 -12.16
CA GLY A 384 -7.77 11.87 -11.10
C GLY A 384 -8.46 10.60 -11.57
N ARG A 385 -8.29 10.15 -12.81
CA ARG A 385 -9.12 9.05 -13.31
C ARG A 385 -8.84 7.74 -12.58
N VAL A 386 -9.88 7.08 -12.09
CA VAL A 386 -9.84 5.73 -11.54
C VAL A 386 -10.73 4.82 -12.36
N LEU A 387 -10.17 3.74 -12.90
CA LEU A 387 -10.93 2.66 -13.54
C LEU A 387 -10.84 1.40 -12.68
N PHE A 388 -11.96 0.94 -12.14
CA PHE A 388 -12.11 -0.28 -11.38
C PHE A 388 -13.10 -1.22 -12.09
N THR A 389 -12.62 -2.22 -12.81
CA THR A 389 -13.49 -3.02 -13.70
C THR A 389 -13.21 -4.51 -13.72
N GLY A 390 -14.26 -5.32 -13.82
CA GLY A 390 -14.16 -6.77 -13.97
C GLY A 390 -13.52 -7.48 -12.78
N ASN A 391 -13.49 -6.87 -11.60
CA ASN A 391 -12.91 -7.47 -10.39
C ASN A 391 -13.94 -8.34 -9.66
N GLN A 392 -13.46 -9.36 -8.96
CA GLN A 392 -14.21 -10.13 -7.97
C GLN A 392 -13.71 -9.75 -6.59
N VAL A 393 -14.55 -9.09 -5.80
CA VAL A 393 -14.22 -8.61 -4.46
C VAL A 393 -14.98 -9.43 -3.43
N ARG A 394 -14.26 -10.00 -2.47
CA ARG A 394 -14.83 -10.77 -1.38
C ARG A 394 -14.38 -10.24 -0.03
N PHE A 395 -15.33 -9.76 0.75
CA PHE A 395 -15.12 -9.41 2.14
C PHE A 395 -15.71 -10.51 3.03
N SER A 396 -14.87 -11.11 3.88
CA SER A 396 -15.27 -12.21 4.76
C SER A 396 -14.56 -12.08 6.11
N PRO A 397 -14.95 -11.10 6.94
CA PRO A 397 -14.31 -10.89 8.23
C PRO A 397 -14.45 -12.12 9.14
N VAL A 398 -13.48 -12.29 10.04
CA VAL A 398 -13.49 -13.37 11.02
C VAL A 398 -14.58 -13.12 12.06
N ALA A 399 -15.25 -14.21 12.47
CA ALA A 399 -16.36 -14.16 13.42
C ALA A 399 -15.98 -13.49 14.75
N ARG A 400 -16.95 -12.80 15.36
CA ARG A 400 -16.88 -12.09 16.64
C ARG A 400 -15.90 -10.92 16.69
N ALA A 401 -15.56 -10.34 15.54
CA ALA A 401 -14.81 -9.09 15.53
C ALA A 401 -15.59 -7.95 16.21
N GLY A 402 -16.93 -8.01 16.27
CA GLY A 402 -17.77 -7.00 16.92
C GLY A 402 -17.59 -5.62 16.28
N LEU A 403 -17.34 -5.60 14.97
CA LEU A 403 -16.96 -4.40 14.23
C LEU A 403 -18.15 -3.89 13.44
N ASP A 404 -18.59 -2.67 13.77
CA ASP A 404 -19.35 -1.88 12.82
C ASP A 404 -18.39 -1.43 11.72
N VAL A 405 -18.58 -1.98 10.53
CA VAL A 405 -17.77 -1.72 9.34
C VAL A 405 -18.46 -0.63 8.53
N PHE A 406 -17.77 0.49 8.32
CA PHE A 406 -18.28 1.55 7.46
C PHE A 406 -18.44 1.07 6.02
N SER A 407 -17.36 0.54 5.43
CA SER A 407 -17.41 -0.01 4.08
C SER A 407 -16.49 -1.19 3.83
N ALA A 408 -16.91 -2.13 2.99
CA ALA A 408 -16.02 -3.18 2.48
C ALA A 408 -15.10 -2.63 1.38
N THR A 409 -15.66 -1.87 0.45
CA THR A 409 -14.95 -1.23 -0.67
C THR A 409 -15.15 0.28 -0.64
N ARG A 410 -14.06 1.03 -0.72
CA ARG A 410 -14.09 2.49 -0.84
C ARG A 410 -13.21 2.97 -1.98
N ILE A 411 -13.78 3.73 -2.91
CA ILE A 411 -13.07 4.29 -4.07
C ILE A 411 -13.40 5.78 -4.18
N LEU A 412 -12.37 6.61 -4.00
CA LEU A 412 -12.49 8.05 -3.97
C LEU A 412 -11.56 8.68 -5.00
N SER A 413 -12.06 9.70 -5.70
CA SER A 413 -11.25 10.58 -6.52
C SER A 413 -11.73 12.03 -6.50
N TYR A 414 -10.83 13.00 -6.73
CA TYR A 414 -11.22 14.36 -7.10
C TYR A 414 -11.42 14.53 -8.61
N GLY A 415 -11.23 13.45 -9.38
CA GLY A 415 -11.50 13.36 -10.81
C GLY A 415 -12.68 12.42 -11.10
N ASP A 416 -12.53 11.57 -12.11
CA ASP A 416 -13.55 10.58 -12.49
C ASP A 416 -13.31 9.23 -11.82
N VAL A 417 -14.39 8.56 -11.38
CA VAL A 417 -14.36 7.17 -10.92
C VAL A 417 -15.31 6.31 -11.74
N ALA A 418 -14.76 5.30 -12.40
CA ALA A 418 -15.53 4.29 -13.11
C ALA A 418 -15.45 2.93 -12.41
N VAL A 419 -16.60 2.41 -11.97
CA VAL A 419 -16.75 1.10 -11.33
C VAL A 419 -17.66 0.25 -12.20
N LEU A 420 -17.07 -0.63 -13.01
CA LEU A 420 -17.77 -1.28 -14.14
C LEU A 420 -17.68 -2.81 -14.07
N GLY A 421 -18.80 -3.53 -14.14
CA GLY A 421 -18.75 -4.98 -14.38
C GLY A 421 -18.11 -5.80 -13.25
N ASN A 422 -18.13 -5.31 -12.00
CA ASN A 422 -17.52 -6.00 -10.87
C ASN A 422 -18.54 -6.89 -10.13
N GLN A 423 -18.02 -7.89 -9.41
CA GLN A 423 -18.80 -8.72 -8.51
C GLN A 423 -18.31 -8.52 -7.08
N PHE A 424 -19.21 -8.11 -6.20
CA PHE A 424 -18.97 -7.88 -4.78
C PHE A 424 -19.74 -8.92 -3.99
N PHE A 425 -19.04 -9.60 -3.09
CA PHE A 425 -19.61 -10.60 -2.22
C PHE A 425 -19.15 -10.35 -0.79
N THR A 426 -20.12 -10.17 0.12
CA THR A 426 -19.84 -10.01 1.54
C THR A 426 -20.42 -11.17 2.33
N ASN A 427 -19.60 -11.74 3.21
CA ASN A 427 -20.00 -12.76 4.18
C ASN A 427 -19.67 -12.31 5.59
N LEU A 428 -20.66 -11.69 6.24
CA LEU A 428 -20.61 -11.21 7.62
C LEU A 428 -21.75 -11.89 8.40
N ALA A 429 -21.46 -12.55 9.51
CA ALA A 429 -22.52 -13.15 10.32
C ALA A 429 -23.22 -12.06 11.16
N PRO A 430 -24.51 -12.23 11.52
CA PRO A 430 -25.23 -11.22 12.30
C PRO A 430 -24.60 -10.94 13.68
N ASP A 431 -23.93 -11.92 14.28
CA ASP A 431 -23.24 -11.77 15.56
C ASP A 431 -21.88 -11.03 15.44
N ASP A 432 -21.42 -10.77 14.22
CA ASP A 432 -20.08 -10.22 13.96
C ASP A 432 -20.05 -8.69 13.83
N GLY A 433 -21.21 -8.05 13.64
CA GLY A 433 -21.37 -6.60 13.54
C GLY A 433 -22.30 -6.16 12.40
N LEU A 434 -22.31 -4.86 12.14
CA LEU A 434 -23.02 -4.24 11.01
C LEU A 434 -22.05 -3.85 9.90
N LEU A 435 -22.54 -3.83 8.67
CA LEU A 435 -21.91 -3.24 7.51
C LEU A 435 -22.78 -2.09 7.01
N LEU A 436 -22.31 -0.85 7.12
CA LEU A 436 -23.11 0.30 6.69
C LEU A 436 -23.24 0.33 5.16
N HIS A 437 -22.13 0.17 4.45
CA HIS A 437 -22.08 0.14 3.00
C HIS A 437 -21.26 -1.06 2.55
N ASP A 438 -21.69 -1.85 1.57
CA ASP A 438 -20.71 -2.74 0.92
C ASP A 438 -19.71 -1.87 0.15
N THR A 439 -20.20 -1.02 -0.76
CA THR A 439 -19.35 -0.19 -1.61
C THR A 439 -19.67 1.30 -1.51
N VAL A 440 -18.66 2.15 -1.34
CA VAL A 440 -18.76 3.61 -1.44
C VAL A 440 -17.88 4.11 -2.59
N VAL A 441 -18.50 4.84 -3.52
CA VAL A 441 -17.84 5.44 -4.68
C VAL A 441 -18.07 6.94 -4.66
N ALA A 442 -17.00 7.74 -4.70
CA ALA A 442 -17.15 9.18 -4.86
C ALA A 442 -16.12 9.77 -5.81
N GLY A 443 -16.58 10.71 -6.64
CA GLY A 443 -15.79 11.38 -7.66
C GLY A 443 -16.30 12.78 -7.93
N TRP A 444 -15.55 13.58 -8.68
CA TRP A 444 -16.15 14.69 -9.43
C TRP A 444 -17.23 14.17 -10.38
N SER A 445 -16.90 13.10 -11.10
CA SER A 445 -17.83 12.29 -11.86
C SER A 445 -17.73 10.83 -11.46
N THR A 446 -18.86 10.13 -11.50
CA THR A 446 -18.96 8.71 -11.18
C THR A 446 -19.72 7.96 -12.25
N ARG A 447 -19.23 6.77 -12.60
CA ARG A 447 -19.84 5.85 -13.56
C ARG A 447 -19.84 4.46 -12.95
N VAL A 448 -20.96 4.05 -12.37
CA VAL A 448 -21.11 2.80 -11.62
C VAL A 448 -22.13 1.92 -12.32
N THR A 449 -21.68 1.01 -13.18
CA THR A 449 -22.59 0.22 -14.02
C THR A 449 -22.22 -1.25 -14.13
N LEU A 450 -23.24 -2.09 -14.38
CA LEU A 450 -23.09 -3.53 -14.62
C LEU A 450 -22.47 -4.30 -13.45
N ASN A 451 -22.56 -3.78 -12.22
CA ASN A 451 -22.03 -4.45 -11.04
C ASN A 451 -23.07 -5.37 -10.38
N ARG A 452 -22.58 -6.37 -9.65
CA ARG A 452 -23.38 -7.29 -8.83
C ARG A 452 -22.94 -7.20 -7.36
N TRP A 453 -23.87 -6.91 -6.46
CA TRP A 453 -23.67 -6.96 -5.01
C TRP A 453 -24.47 -8.10 -4.37
N GLU A 454 -23.75 -8.97 -3.68
CA GLU A 454 -24.29 -10.08 -2.87
C GLU A 454 -23.96 -9.83 -1.40
N ASP A 455 -24.94 -9.24 -0.70
CA ASP A 455 -24.83 -8.92 0.72
C ASP A 455 -25.17 -10.11 1.62
N PRO A 456 -24.72 -10.11 2.88
CA PRO A 456 -25.01 -11.17 3.83
C PRO A 456 -26.52 -11.40 4.00
N PRO A 457 -26.95 -12.68 4.04
CA PRO A 457 -28.33 -13.02 4.31
C PRO A 457 -28.65 -12.82 5.80
N GLY A 458 -29.73 -12.08 6.10
CA GLY A 458 -30.27 -12.00 7.45
C GLY A 458 -30.78 -10.61 7.83
N ARG A 459 -31.95 -10.58 8.48
CA ARG A 459 -32.40 -9.45 9.29
C ARG A 459 -31.96 -9.71 10.73
N ILE A 460 -31.48 -8.71 11.46
CA ILE A 460 -31.10 -8.89 12.88
C ILE A 460 -32.34 -9.24 13.71
N THR A 461 -33.52 -8.76 13.32
CA THR A 461 -34.84 -9.28 13.73
C THR A 461 -35.89 -9.03 12.63
N ARG A 462 -37.11 -9.60 12.72
CA ARG A 462 -38.21 -9.31 11.76
C ARG A 462 -38.53 -7.80 11.60
N SER A 463 -38.10 -6.98 12.55
CA SER A 463 -38.26 -5.52 12.60
C SER A 463 -36.94 -4.80 12.91
N GLY A 464 -35.80 -5.45 12.72
CA GLY A 464 -34.47 -4.93 13.07
C GLY A 464 -33.65 -4.58 11.84
N PRO A 465 -32.54 -3.83 12.00
CA PRO A 465 -31.68 -3.45 10.89
C PRO A 465 -31.11 -4.68 10.18
N HIS A 466 -30.83 -4.53 8.89
CA HIS A 466 -30.11 -5.52 8.10
C HIS A 466 -28.64 -5.56 8.52
N ILE A 467 -27.98 -6.70 8.28
CA ILE A 467 -26.54 -6.83 8.50
C ILE A 467 -25.79 -5.84 7.60
N THR A 468 -26.17 -5.75 6.32
CA THR A 468 -25.75 -4.65 5.43
C THR A 468 -26.87 -3.65 5.24
N THR A 469 -26.62 -2.37 5.53
CA THR A 469 -27.63 -1.31 5.35
C THR A 469 -27.82 -0.96 3.86
N VAL A 470 -26.74 -0.73 3.12
CA VAL A 470 -26.77 -0.31 1.71
C VAL A 470 -25.73 -1.09 0.90
N SER A 471 -26.10 -1.62 -0.27
CA SER A 471 -25.14 -2.34 -1.14
C SER A 471 -24.14 -1.37 -1.75
N ALA A 472 -24.61 -0.22 -2.22
CA ALA A 472 -23.75 0.78 -2.83
C ALA A 472 -24.22 2.20 -2.55
N THR A 473 -23.27 3.08 -2.25
CA THR A 473 -23.49 4.52 -2.23
C THR A 473 -22.57 5.18 -3.23
N THR A 474 -23.15 5.97 -4.14
CA THR A 474 -22.41 6.66 -5.20
C THR A 474 -22.65 8.16 -5.10
N VAL A 475 -21.57 8.94 -5.20
CA VAL A 475 -21.62 10.40 -5.07
C VAL A 475 -20.81 11.05 -6.17
N GLY A 476 -21.42 11.97 -6.91
CA GLY A 476 -20.70 12.78 -7.88
C GLY A 476 -21.48 14.02 -8.31
N PHE A 477 -20.80 14.99 -8.90
CA PHE A 477 -21.48 16.10 -9.57
C PHE A 477 -22.22 15.57 -10.81
N MET A 478 -21.52 14.73 -11.58
CA MET A 478 -22.09 13.94 -12.67
C MET A 478 -22.07 12.47 -12.27
N ASN A 479 -23.23 11.91 -11.91
CA ASN A 479 -23.33 10.55 -11.40
C ASN A 479 -24.23 9.69 -12.30
N VAL A 480 -23.63 8.68 -12.92
CA VAL A 480 -24.34 7.63 -13.67
C VAL A 480 -24.19 6.32 -12.91
N THR A 481 -25.26 5.86 -12.28
CA THR A 481 -25.30 4.60 -11.55
C THR A 481 -26.45 3.77 -12.08
N SER A 482 -26.20 2.89 -13.05
CA SER A 482 -27.28 2.19 -13.77
C SER A 482 -26.93 0.75 -14.12
N LEU A 483 -27.95 -0.04 -14.43
CA LEU A 483 -27.82 -1.44 -14.87
C LEU A 483 -27.07 -2.33 -13.86
N ASN A 484 -27.19 -2.05 -12.57
CA ASN A 484 -26.60 -2.87 -11.52
C ASN A 484 -27.62 -3.83 -10.91
N GLN A 485 -27.12 -4.85 -10.22
CA GLN A 485 -27.94 -5.78 -9.45
C GLN A 485 -27.44 -5.85 -8.02
N ALA A 486 -28.34 -5.68 -7.05
CA ALA A 486 -27.97 -5.60 -5.65
C ALA A 486 -28.93 -6.39 -4.76
N THR A 487 -28.41 -6.85 -3.62
CA THR A 487 -29.23 -7.50 -2.59
C THR A 487 -29.98 -6.45 -1.77
N ARG A 488 -29.32 -5.33 -1.47
CA ARG A 488 -29.83 -4.16 -0.76
C ARG A 488 -29.87 -2.93 -1.68
N CYS A 489 -30.22 -1.80 -1.10
CA CYS A 489 -30.45 -0.57 -1.82
C CYS A 489 -29.16 0.00 -2.40
N ILE A 490 -29.34 0.76 -3.48
CA ILE A 490 -28.29 1.58 -4.09
C ILE A 490 -28.70 3.02 -3.87
N HIS A 491 -27.85 3.80 -3.21
CA HIS A 491 -28.06 5.23 -3.01
C HIS A 491 -27.23 6.02 -4.03
N VAL A 492 -27.87 6.94 -4.74
CA VAL A 492 -27.26 7.69 -5.83
C VAL A 492 -27.44 9.19 -5.59
N TYR A 493 -26.32 9.89 -5.41
CA TYR A 493 -26.28 11.32 -5.16
C TYR A 493 -25.67 12.06 -6.36
N GLY A 494 -26.41 13.04 -6.90
CA GLY A 494 -25.92 14.03 -7.87
C GLY A 494 -25.91 15.43 -7.25
N LEU A 495 -25.03 16.34 -7.71
CA LEU A 495 -24.90 17.69 -7.14
C LEU A 495 -24.81 18.79 -8.20
N PRO A 496 -25.37 20.01 -7.92
CA PRO A 496 -26.24 20.31 -6.79
C PRO A 496 -27.58 19.57 -6.89
N GLU A 497 -28.28 19.39 -5.77
CA GLU A 497 -29.67 18.91 -5.72
C GLU A 497 -30.59 19.91 -6.45
N ASN A 498 -30.56 19.94 -7.78
CA ASN A 498 -31.47 20.74 -8.59
C ASN A 498 -32.64 19.85 -9.03
N ASP A 499 -33.86 20.30 -8.75
CA ASP A 499 -35.13 19.65 -9.12
C ASP A 499 -35.38 19.58 -10.65
N ASP A 500 -34.49 20.12 -11.48
CA ASP A 500 -34.62 20.16 -12.94
C ASP A 500 -33.66 19.16 -13.59
N ALA A 501 -34.21 18.06 -14.12
CA ALA A 501 -33.81 17.16 -15.22
C ALA A 501 -32.33 16.70 -15.44
N ASP A 502 -31.32 17.38 -14.92
CA ASP A 502 -29.90 16.99 -14.89
C ASP A 502 -29.57 16.26 -13.58
N SER A 503 -30.47 15.34 -13.20
CA SER A 503 -30.43 14.48 -12.00
C SER A 503 -29.42 13.33 -12.19
N PRO A 504 -28.90 12.68 -11.13
CA PRO A 504 -28.17 11.43 -11.28
C PRO A 504 -28.97 10.43 -12.15
N ILE A 505 -28.28 9.72 -13.05
CA ILE A 505 -28.90 8.65 -13.84
C ILE A 505 -28.87 7.38 -12.99
N ASP A 506 -29.99 7.08 -12.32
CA ASP A 506 -30.23 5.89 -11.46
C ASP A 506 -31.21 4.89 -12.09
N ASP A 507 -31.20 4.77 -13.42
CA ASP A 507 -32.16 3.92 -14.13
C ASP A 507 -31.71 2.44 -14.19
N ASP A 508 -32.71 1.55 -14.25
CA ASP A 508 -32.56 0.10 -14.49
C ASP A 508 -31.72 -0.68 -13.46
N ASN A 509 -31.55 -0.15 -12.24
CA ASN A 509 -30.98 -0.90 -11.13
C ASN A 509 -32.00 -1.92 -10.56
N GLN A 510 -31.56 -3.16 -10.36
CA GLN A 510 -32.38 -4.26 -9.84
C GLN A 510 -32.00 -4.58 -8.40
N VAL A 511 -32.85 -4.19 -7.45
CA VAL A 511 -32.68 -4.47 -6.02
C VAL A 511 -33.62 -5.60 -5.60
N PHE A 512 -33.07 -6.61 -4.91
CA PHE A 512 -33.87 -7.75 -4.46
C PHE A 512 -34.80 -7.42 -3.28
N ASP A 513 -34.29 -6.79 -2.21
CA ASP A 513 -35.09 -6.43 -1.02
C ASP A 513 -35.39 -4.92 -1.01
N ILE A 514 -36.40 -4.51 -1.79
CA ILE A 514 -36.79 -3.09 -1.93
C ILE A 514 -37.69 -2.59 -0.78
N GLU A 515 -38.38 -3.50 -0.09
CA GLU A 515 -39.39 -3.13 0.93
C GLU A 515 -38.77 -2.46 2.16
N ASP A 516 -37.48 -2.72 2.42
CA ASP A 516 -36.72 -2.15 3.53
C ASP A 516 -35.70 -1.10 3.07
N CYS A 517 -35.86 -0.51 1.89
CA CYS A 517 -34.98 0.59 1.50
C CYS A 517 -35.19 1.78 2.40
N THR A 518 -34.19 2.02 3.27
CA THR A 518 -34.12 3.22 4.10
C THR A 518 -34.16 4.44 3.19
N ALA A 519 -34.86 5.49 3.61
CA ALA A 519 -34.79 6.77 2.92
C ALA A 519 -33.33 7.18 2.77
N MET A 520 -32.98 7.68 1.59
CA MET A 520 -31.64 8.18 1.31
C MET A 520 -31.34 9.33 2.29
N PRO A 521 -30.39 9.17 3.22
CA PRO A 521 -30.09 10.22 4.19
C PRO A 521 -29.46 11.42 3.46
N PRO A 522 -29.60 12.65 3.99
CA PRO A 522 -28.82 13.79 3.53
C PRO A 522 -27.34 13.45 3.46
N LEU A 523 -26.64 13.97 2.44
CA LEU A 523 -25.22 13.68 2.24
C LEU A 523 -24.36 14.06 3.47
N ALA A 524 -24.76 15.11 4.19
CA ALA A 524 -24.13 15.53 5.44
C ALA A 524 -24.25 14.49 6.58
N GLU A 525 -25.29 13.66 6.58
CA GLU A 525 -25.48 12.59 7.57
C GLU A 525 -24.65 11.34 7.22
N LEU A 526 -24.44 11.08 5.94
CA LEU A 526 -23.60 9.97 5.46
C LEU A 526 -22.13 10.13 5.92
N PHE A 527 -21.67 11.37 6.03
CA PHE A 527 -20.27 11.71 6.32
C PHE A 527 -20.10 12.57 7.59
N GLY A 528 -21.17 12.76 8.36
CA GLY A 528 -21.17 13.57 9.58
C GLY A 528 -20.38 12.95 10.75
N PRO A 529 -19.98 13.78 11.73
CA PRO A 529 -19.33 13.36 12.96
C PRO A 529 -20.23 12.56 13.93
#